data_AF-A0A973KJ61-F1
#
_entry.id   AF-A0A973KJ61-F1
#
_cell.length_a   1.000
_cell.length_b   1.000
_cell.length_c   1.000
_cell.angle_alpha   90.00
_cell.angle_beta   90.00
_cell.angle_gamma   90.00
#
_symmetry.space_group_name_H-M   'P 1'
#
loop_
_entity.id
_entity.type
_entity.pdbx_description
1 polymer ?
#
loop_
_entity_poly.entity_id
_entity_poly.type
_entity_poly.pdbx_seq_one_letter_code
_entity_poly.pdbx_strand_id
1 'polypeptide(L)'
;ARAARDRLCAVERALRLPAPGEPYERRPVHEDSVLDGTAVTLGHGPWRPLLADLASVGRALAVLDRDLPARYAAAAWLAERHGPHSQVPLLLVLHELQEDPSPATEHVRALLRPGFGVDDTLLRDSPLPALRRLAGHRATVLQALRAGEPPTDVAAPRPPLSLAHYIQPLPGPDGRPRAVLNSITVGHGHWQGRLTRMLARVADGPVPRPMPPAPATGQGRIPVDIGGLYASNTNLRHPTLPHAFDHPFTRGPRSGPGRIPLGEVTVRLDPATGLPALRSPRCDADLVPVHLGLMSPLLLPPPLATLLRLFGDPHTLFRTGHPLLPGPFADDVPDRGGVVSLPRIEAGRVVLRRRSWLTRAGSVPRRTPGERDHEHFLRLLAWRRELGLPATCFVRTRAPGSHGADTFADKGYKPAYIDFASPLLTTAFTRSLGDQDTVVHIEEALPDPAAPDGDTPYTSEFVIELPGDFHEPAV
;
A
#
# COMPACT_ATOMS: atom_id res chain seq x y z
N ALA A 1 -8.67 -28.84 -16.96
CA ALA A 1 -7.63 -28.72 -15.90
C ALA A 1 -6.65 -29.90 -15.89
N ARG A 2 -7.11 -31.16 -15.68
CA ARG A 2 -6.22 -32.35 -15.59
C ARG A 2 -5.37 -32.58 -16.86
N ALA A 3 -6.00 -32.60 -18.04
CA ALA A 3 -5.30 -32.81 -19.31
C ALA A 3 -4.24 -31.72 -19.63
N ALA A 4 -4.47 -30.47 -19.22
CA ALA A 4 -3.51 -29.39 -19.40
C ALA A 4 -2.28 -29.56 -18.48
N ARG A 5 -2.52 -29.98 -17.23
CA ARG A 5 -1.48 -30.33 -16.26
C ARG A 5 -0.62 -31.49 -16.77
N ASP A 6 -1.26 -32.55 -17.25
CA ASP A 6 -0.55 -33.74 -17.74
C ASP A 6 0.36 -33.42 -18.94
N ARG A 7 -0.09 -32.53 -19.82
CA ARG A 7 0.67 -32.06 -20.99
C ARG A 7 1.83 -31.15 -20.61
N LEU A 8 1.65 -30.25 -19.63
CA LEU A 8 2.73 -29.42 -19.08
C LEU A 8 3.80 -30.30 -18.41
N CYS A 9 3.41 -31.25 -17.56
CA CYS A 9 4.35 -32.18 -16.92
C CYS A 9 5.09 -33.09 -17.91
N ALA A 10 4.53 -33.36 -19.09
CA ALA A 10 5.23 -34.07 -20.17
C ALA A 10 6.30 -33.18 -20.83
N VAL A 11 6.01 -31.89 -21.04
CA VAL A 11 6.97 -30.91 -21.57
C VAL A 11 8.11 -30.67 -20.59
N GLU A 12 7.83 -30.53 -19.29
CA GLU A 12 8.86 -30.36 -18.25
C GLU A 12 9.87 -31.51 -18.24
N ARG A 13 9.37 -32.75 -18.31
CA ARG A 13 10.20 -33.95 -18.38
C ARG A 13 11.03 -34.01 -19.65
N ALA A 14 10.44 -33.65 -20.80
CA ALA A 14 11.15 -33.62 -22.07
C ALA A 14 12.29 -32.58 -22.08
N LEU A 15 12.11 -31.46 -21.38
CA LEU A 15 13.08 -30.37 -21.30
C LEU A 15 14.09 -30.50 -20.15
N ARG A 16 14.01 -31.56 -19.32
CA ARG A 16 14.84 -31.76 -18.12
C ARG A 16 14.85 -30.55 -17.18
N LEU A 17 13.72 -29.85 -17.09
CA LEU A 17 13.59 -28.73 -16.17
C LEU A 17 13.59 -29.25 -14.73
N PRO A 18 14.20 -28.52 -13.78
CA PRO A 18 14.07 -28.88 -12.37
C PRO A 18 12.60 -28.93 -11.97
N ALA A 19 12.24 -29.85 -11.07
CA ALA A 19 10.88 -29.92 -10.55
C ALA A 19 10.49 -28.52 -10.02
N PRO A 20 9.33 -27.99 -10.41
CA PRO A 20 8.94 -26.64 -10.03
C PRO A 20 8.91 -26.59 -8.49
N GLY A 21 9.67 -25.64 -7.91
CA GLY A 21 9.84 -25.51 -6.45
C GLY A 21 8.53 -25.24 -5.71
N GLU A 22 7.50 -24.81 -6.45
CA GLU A 22 6.10 -24.87 -6.06
C GLU A 22 5.32 -25.68 -7.11
N PRO A 23 4.37 -26.55 -6.72
CA PRO A 23 3.51 -27.22 -7.68
C PRO A 23 2.84 -26.17 -8.57
N TYR A 24 2.98 -26.32 -9.89
CA TYR A 24 2.29 -25.52 -10.92
C TYR A 24 0.92 -25.06 -10.40
N GLU A 25 0.77 -23.74 -10.36
CA GLU A 25 -0.33 -22.95 -9.81
C GLU A 25 -1.58 -23.76 -9.47
N ARG A 26 -1.94 -23.79 -8.17
CA ARG A 26 -3.23 -24.32 -7.69
C ARG A 26 -4.45 -23.66 -8.36
N ARG A 27 -4.27 -22.65 -9.22
CA ARG A 27 -5.31 -21.83 -9.86
C ARG A 27 -4.91 -21.44 -11.30
N PRO A 28 -5.09 -22.33 -12.29
CA PRO A 28 -4.69 -22.07 -13.69
C PRO A 28 -5.58 -21.05 -14.41
N VAL A 29 -6.62 -20.54 -13.75
CA VAL A 29 -7.61 -19.62 -14.31
C VAL A 29 -7.81 -18.48 -13.32
N HIS A 30 -7.83 -17.26 -13.85
CA HIS A 30 -8.12 -16.03 -13.13
C HIS A 30 -9.29 -15.36 -13.84
N GLU A 31 -10.29 -14.95 -13.07
CA GLU A 31 -11.47 -14.27 -13.57
C GLU A 31 -11.50 -12.86 -13.00
N ASP A 32 -11.74 -11.89 -13.88
CA ASP A 32 -12.04 -10.52 -13.52
C ASP A 32 -13.47 -10.22 -13.98
N SER A 33 -14.24 -9.49 -13.17
CA SER A 33 -15.58 -9.01 -13.53
C SER A 33 -15.53 -7.50 -13.73
N VAL A 34 -16.08 -7.02 -14.84
CA VAL A 34 -16.12 -5.60 -15.19
C VAL A 34 -17.52 -5.26 -15.69
N LEU A 35 -18.03 -4.11 -15.27
CA LEU A 35 -19.24 -3.52 -15.83
C LEU A 35 -18.85 -2.66 -17.04
N ASP A 36 -19.59 -2.79 -18.14
CA ASP A 36 -19.48 -1.89 -19.27
C ASP A 36 -20.30 -0.61 -19.02
N GLY A 37 -19.69 0.55 -19.22
CA GLY A 37 -20.32 1.85 -19.02
C GLY A 37 -20.11 2.48 -17.64
N THR A 38 -20.93 3.50 -17.35
CA THR A 38 -20.80 4.34 -16.15
C THR A 38 -21.46 3.66 -14.95
N ALA A 39 -20.65 3.18 -14.00
CA ALA A 39 -21.16 2.60 -12.76
C ALA A 39 -21.80 3.65 -11.83
N VAL A 40 -21.25 4.87 -11.81
CA VAL A 40 -21.69 5.95 -10.91
C VAL A 40 -21.30 7.32 -11.47
N THR A 41 -22.15 8.33 -11.25
CA THR A 41 -21.87 9.73 -11.57
C THR A 41 -21.77 10.54 -10.28
N LEU A 42 -20.67 11.26 -10.09
CA LEU A 42 -20.41 12.06 -8.88
C LEU A 42 -20.51 13.54 -9.19
N GLY A 43 -21.23 14.30 -8.36
CA GLY A 43 -21.32 15.75 -8.48
C GLY A 43 -20.03 16.43 -8.01
N HIS A 44 -19.34 17.16 -8.90
CA HIS A 44 -18.06 17.80 -8.58
C HIS A 44 -18.15 18.79 -7.39
N GLY A 45 -19.17 19.64 -7.35
CA GLY A 45 -19.36 20.64 -6.29
C GLY A 45 -19.40 20.05 -4.88
N PRO A 46 -20.29 19.08 -4.58
CA PRO A 46 -20.34 18.42 -3.28
C PRO A 46 -19.05 17.67 -2.91
N TRP A 47 -18.36 17.07 -3.88
CA TRP A 47 -17.15 16.26 -3.64
C TRP A 47 -15.88 17.08 -3.46
N ARG A 48 -15.86 18.34 -3.93
CA ARG A 48 -14.68 19.20 -3.93
C ARG A 48 -13.95 19.29 -2.57
N PRO A 49 -14.63 19.50 -1.43
CA PRO A 49 -13.95 19.56 -0.13
C PRO A 49 -13.30 18.24 0.27
N LEU A 50 -13.93 17.10 -0.04
CA LEU A 50 -13.35 15.78 0.23
C LEU A 50 -12.10 15.53 -0.62
N LEU A 51 -12.11 15.95 -1.89
CA LEU A 51 -10.93 15.83 -2.77
C LEU A 51 -9.75 16.68 -2.25
N ALA A 52 -10.02 17.88 -1.74
CA ALA A 52 -8.99 18.74 -1.13
C ALA A 52 -8.40 18.10 0.14
N ASP A 53 -9.25 17.56 1.03
CA ASP A 53 -8.80 16.86 2.24
C ASP A 53 -7.98 15.61 1.89
N LEU A 54 -8.40 14.82 0.88
CA LEU A 54 -7.66 13.65 0.40
C LEU A 54 -6.26 14.03 -0.11
N ALA A 55 -6.14 15.12 -0.88
CA ALA A 55 -4.85 15.59 -1.37
C ALA A 55 -3.93 16.06 -0.24
N SER A 56 -4.45 16.83 0.72
CA SER A 56 -3.70 17.27 1.91
C SER A 56 -3.23 16.07 2.75
N VAL A 57 -4.13 15.12 3.02
CA VAL A 57 -3.80 13.87 3.71
C VAL A 57 -2.74 13.08 2.95
N GLY A 58 -2.84 12.96 1.63
CA GLY A 58 -1.85 12.29 0.79
C GLY A 58 -0.45 12.91 0.91
N ARG A 59 -0.35 14.24 0.88
CA ARG A 59 0.91 14.97 1.09
C ARG A 59 1.48 14.77 2.49
N ALA A 60 0.63 14.83 3.52
CA ALA A 60 1.04 14.58 4.90
C ALA A 60 1.56 13.14 5.05
N LEU A 61 0.84 12.15 4.51
CA LEU A 61 1.26 10.75 4.55
C LEU A 61 2.54 10.49 3.76
N ALA A 62 2.85 11.27 2.71
CA ALA A 62 4.12 11.20 1.98
C ALA A 62 5.35 11.52 2.86
N VAL A 63 5.21 12.39 3.86
CA VAL A 63 6.26 12.61 4.88
C VAL A 63 6.46 11.36 5.74
N LEU A 64 5.37 10.61 5.94
CA LEU A 64 5.37 9.39 6.72
C LEU A 64 5.76 8.14 5.90
N ASP A 65 6.14 8.30 4.62
CA ASP A 65 6.60 7.21 3.76
C ASP A 65 7.67 6.37 4.45
N ARG A 66 7.46 5.05 4.43
CA ARG A 66 8.33 4.05 5.06
C ARG A 66 9.72 4.01 4.44
N ASP A 67 9.86 4.36 3.17
CA ASP A 67 11.12 4.23 2.45
C ASP A 67 11.94 5.53 2.50
N LEU A 68 11.35 6.66 2.91
CA LEU A 68 12.04 7.95 3.00
C LEU A 68 13.30 7.92 3.90
N PRO A 69 13.32 7.23 5.06
CA PRO A 69 14.57 7.06 5.83
C PRO A 69 15.68 6.36 5.03
N ALA A 70 15.34 5.31 4.29
CA ALA A 70 16.31 4.59 3.46
C ALA A 70 16.88 5.50 2.36
N ARG A 71 16.09 6.42 1.81
CA ARG A 71 16.54 7.41 0.82
C ARG A 71 17.57 8.37 1.40
N TYR A 72 17.36 8.85 2.63
CA TYR A 72 18.34 9.69 3.32
C TYR A 72 19.62 8.94 3.70
N ALA A 73 19.50 7.69 4.18
CA ALA A 73 20.66 6.85 4.45
C ALA A 73 21.45 6.56 3.17
N ALA A 74 20.77 6.26 2.06
CA ALA A 74 21.40 6.05 0.76
C ALA A 74 22.08 7.32 0.24
N ALA A 75 21.49 8.51 0.47
CA ALA A 75 22.13 9.78 0.13
C ALA A 75 23.45 9.99 0.89
N ALA A 76 23.46 9.74 2.19
CA ALA A 76 24.66 9.86 3.02
C ALA A 76 25.76 8.90 2.55
N TRP A 77 25.41 7.64 2.31
CA TRP A 77 26.33 6.63 1.77
C TRP A 77 26.89 7.03 0.40
N LEU A 78 26.04 7.48 -0.53
CA LEU A 78 26.48 7.93 -1.85
C LEU A 78 27.41 9.14 -1.77
N ALA A 79 27.11 10.12 -0.90
CA ALA A 79 27.94 11.30 -0.69
C ALA A 79 29.32 10.94 -0.14
N GLU A 80 29.39 10.03 0.84
CA GLU A 80 30.64 9.57 1.45
C GLU A 80 31.49 8.76 0.46
N ARG A 81 30.86 7.84 -0.28
CA ARG A 81 31.56 6.91 -1.17
C ARG A 81 32.03 7.54 -2.46
N HIS A 82 31.17 8.35 -3.10
CA HIS A 82 31.41 8.86 -4.45
C HIS A 82 31.64 10.37 -4.47
N GLY A 83 31.35 11.09 -3.39
CA GLY A 83 31.36 12.55 -3.35
C GLY A 83 30.00 13.17 -3.72
N PRO A 84 29.67 14.38 -3.20
CA PRO A 84 28.33 14.96 -3.28
C PRO A 84 27.90 15.42 -4.69
N HIS A 85 28.84 15.57 -5.63
CA HIS A 85 28.58 16.07 -6.98
C HIS A 85 28.75 15.00 -8.07
N SER A 86 28.94 13.74 -7.66
CA SER A 86 29.21 12.66 -8.60
C SER A 86 27.96 12.18 -9.31
N GLN A 87 28.15 11.75 -10.57
CA GLN A 87 27.16 11.03 -11.35
C GLN A 87 27.63 9.58 -11.48
N VAL A 88 26.91 8.66 -10.86
CA VAL A 88 27.33 7.25 -10.75
C VAL A 88 26.36 6.38 -11.54
N PRO A 89 26.82 5.40 -12.35
CA PRO A 89 25.91 4.48 -13.04
C PRO A 89 24.96 3.77 -12.07
N LEU A 90 23.66 3.73 -12.38
CA LEU A 90 22.66 3.11 -11.50
C LEU A 90 22.97 1.64 -11.20
N LEU A 91 23.39 0.88 -12.22
CA LEU A 91 23.72 -0.54 -12.05
C LEU A 91 24.90 -0.74 -11.10
N LEU A 92 25.86 0.21 -11.08
CA LEU A 92 26.96 0.19 -10.13
C LEU A 92 26.45 0.47 -8.71
N VAL A 93 25.61 1.49 -8.53
CA VAL A 93 25.01 1.80 -7.21
C VAL A 93 24.21 0.62 -6.66
N LEU A 94 23.38 -0.03 -7.47
CA LEU A 94 22.60 -1.20 -7.04
C LEU A 94 23.49 -2.39 -6.69
N HIS A 95 24.57 -2.61 -7.44
CA HIS A 95 25.55 -3.66 -7.17
C HIS A 95 26.33 -3.40 -5.88
N GLU A 96 26.87 -2.19 -5.70
CA GLU A 96 27.60 -1.82 -4.49
C GLU A 96 26.71 -1.89 -3.25
N LEU A 97 25.46 -1.40 -3.32
CA LEU A 97 24.54 -1.50 -2.20
C LEU A 97 24.25 -2.96 -1.79
N GLN A 98 24.33 -3.88 -2.73
CA GLN A 98 24.11 -5.31 -2.47
C GLN A 98 25.36 -5.99 -1.91
N GLU A 99 26.53 -5.73 -2.47
CA GLU A 99 27.76 -6.48 -2.18
C GLU A 99 28.64 -5.83 -1.09
N ASP A 100 28.55 -4.51 -0.87
CA ASP A 100 29.37 -3.81 0.12
C ASP A 100 28.88 -4.16 1.54
N PRO A 101 29.74 -4.76 2.39
CA PRO A 101 29.38 -5.12 3.76
C PRO A 101 29.54 -3.96 4.76
N SER A 102 29.84 -2.73 4.30
CA SER A 102 30.03 -1.59 5.19
C SER A 102 28.83 -1.33 6.11
N PRO A 103 29.04 -0.74 7.30
CA PRO A 103 27.94 -0.35 8.18
C PRO A 103 26.93 0.60 7.52
N ALA A 104 27.38 1.45 6.58
CA ALA A 104 26.53 2.39 5.87
C ALA A 104 25.54 1.69 4.92
N THR A 105 26.02 0.75 4.10
CA THR A 105 25.17 -0.05 3.20
C THR A 105 24.27 -1.01 3.97
N GLU A 106 24.76 -1.60 5.08
CA GLU A 106 23.93 -2.41 5.96
C GLU A 106 22.81 -1.58 6.60
N HIS A 107 23.06 -0.33 6.99
CA HIS A 107 22.03 0.56 7.51
C HIS A 107 20.94 0.85 6.46
N VAL A 108 21.32 1.12 5.21
CA VAL A 108 20.35 1.29 4.11
C VAL A 108 19.54 0.02 3.90
N ARG A 109 20.18 -1.15 3.81
CA ARG A 109 19.49 -2.45 3.65
C ARG A 109 18.56 -2.75 4.82
N ALA A 110 18.96 -2.44 6.05
CA ALA A 110 18.14 -2.62 7.24
C ALA A 110 16.87 -1.77 7.20
N LEU A 111 16.96 -0.49 6.79
CA LEU A 111 15.80 0.38 6.58
C LEU A 111 14.93 -0.09 5.40
N LEU A 112 15.53 -0.77 4.43
CA LEU A 112 14.82 -1.43 3.36
C LEU A 112 14.26 -2.81 3.75
N ARG A 113 14.49 -3.34 4.95
CA ARG A 113 13.88 -4.64 5.27
C ARG A 113 12.35 -4.52 5.27
N PRO A 114 11.65 -5.52 4.73
CA PRO A 114 10.20 -5.60 4.88
C PRO A 114 9.83 -5.57 6.37
N GLY A 115 8.70 -4.96 6.70
CA GLY A 115 8.32 -4.70 8.10
C GLY A 115 7.26 -3.63 8.22
N PHE A 116 6.92 -3.26 9.45
CA PHE A 116 5.85 -2.32 9.74
C PHE A 116 6.39 -0.95 10.10
N GLY A 117 6.19 -0.02 9.17
CA GLY A 117 6.54 1.37 9.37
C GLY A 117 8.01 1.57 9.67
N VAL A 118 8.26 2.69 10.33
CA VAL A 118 9.59 3.12 10.71
C VAL A 118 9.55 3.33 12.21
N ASP A 119 10.56 2.81 12.91
CA ASP A 119 10.74 3.13 14.31
C ASP A 119 11.29 4.56 14.43
N ASP A 120 10.39 5.51 14.71
CA ASP A 120 10.74 6.91 14.85
C ASP A 120 11.65 7.17 16.06
N THR A 121 11.75 6.25 17.03
CA THR A 121 12.72 6.36 18.13
C THR A 121 14.14 6.10 17.61
N LEU A 122 14.33 5.05 16.81
CA LEU A 122 15.62 4.77 16.15
C LEU A 122 16.02 5.87 15.18
N LEU A 123 15.07 6.55 14.53
CA LEU A 123 15.39 7.71 13.70
C LEU A 123 15.88 8.91 14.52
N ARG A 124 15.31 9.15 15.72
CA ARG A 124 15.73 10.22 16.62
C ARG A 124 17.15 10.00 17.15
N ASP A 125 17.51 8.75 17.39
CA ASP A 125 18.82 8.35 17.91
C ASP A 125 19.85 8.10 16.79
N SER A 126 19.44 8.25 15.52
CA SER A 126 20.32 8.02 14.37
C SER A 126 21.54 8.94 14.37
N PRO A 127 22.74 8.44 13.99
CA PRO A 127 23.91 9.30 13.82
C PRO A 127 23.74 10.31 12.66
N LEU A 128 22.86 10.02 11.69
CA LEU A 128 22.63 10.88 10.52
C LEU A 128 21.73 12.09 10.90
N PRO A 129 22.22 13.35 10.78
CA PRO A 129 21.42 14.52 11.11
C PRO A 129 20.13 14.64 10.30
N ALA A 130 20.13 14.17 9.05
CA ALA A 130 18.95 14.16 8.19
C ALA A 130 17.84 13.25 8.72
N LEU A 131 18.18 12.08 9.29
CA LEU A 131 17.20 11.17 9.88
C LEU A 131 16.61 11.72 11.17
N ARG A 132 17.40 12.40 12.00
CA ARG A 132 16.90 13.09 13.20
C ARG A 132 15.90 14.21 12.84
N ARG A 133 16.22 15.02 11.82
CA ARG A 133 15.30 16.05 11.31
C ARG A 133 14.02 15.43 10.74
N LEU A 134 14.15 14.35 9.97
CA LEU A 134 13.00 13.61 9.44
C LEU A 134 12.10 13.11 10.58
N ALA A 135 12.68 12.57 11.65
CA ALA A 135 11.91 12.09 12.82
C ALA A 135 11.08 13.21 13.47
N GLY A 136 11.66 14.42 13.63
CA GLY A 136 10.94 15.59 14.13
C GLY A 136 9.80 16.04 13.21
N HIS A 137 10.03 16.02 11.90
CA HIS A 137 9.00 16.37 10.92
C HIS A 137 7.86 15.34 10.90
N ARG A 138 8.19 14.04 10.92
CA ARG A 138 7.21 12.94 11.03
C ARG A 138 6.36 13.05 12.30
N ALA A 139 6.98 13.38 13.44
CA ALA A 139 6.26 13.57 14.70
C ALA A 139 5.25 14.73 14.61
N THR A 140 5.64 15.85 14.00
CA THR A 140 4.75 17.00 13.78
C THR A 140 3.54 16.63 12.92
N VAL A 141 3.78 15.92 11.81
CA VAL A 141 2.71 15.45 10.92
C VAL A 141 1.78 14.46 11.60
N LEU A 142 2.34 13.49 12.33
CA LEU A 142 1.56 12.52 13.11
C LEU A 142 0.68 13.21 14.16
N GLN A 143 1.19 14.25 14.82
CA GLN A 143 0.44 15.04 15.78
C GLN A 143 -0.73 15.77 15.12
N ALA A 144 -0.49 16.46 13.99
CA ALA A 144 -1.54 17.18 13.26
C ALA A 144 -2.65 16.24 12.77
N LEU A 145 -2.29 15.11 12.16
CA LEU A 145 -3.27 14.11 11.71
C LEU A 145 -4.10 13.52 12.87
N ARG A 146 -3.49 13.35 14.05
CA ARG A 146 -4.20 12.89 15.27
C ARG A 146 -5.09 13.96 15.88
N ALA A 147 -4.78 15.23 15.65
CA ALA A 147 -5.54 16.37 16.17
C ALA A 147 -6.81 16.67 15.36
N GLY A 148 -7.00 16.07 14.19
CA GLY A 148 -8.17 16.34 13.34
C GLY A 148 -7.88 17.20 12.11
N GLU A 149 -6.65 17.70 11.97
CA GLU A 149 -6.31 18.76 11.03
C GLU A 149 -5.60 18.18 9.79
N PRO A 150 -6.18 18.32 8.58
CA PRO A 150 -5.48 17.98 7.35
C PRO A 150 -4.39 19.03 7.09
N PRO A 151 -3.09 18.69 7.19
CA PRO A 151 -2.03 19.69 7.11
C PRO A 151 -1.95 20.31 5.71
N THR A 152 -2.08 21.63 5.60
CA THR A 152 -2.09 22.33 4.31
C THR A 152 -0.69 22.58 3.76
N ASP A 153 0.27 22.90 4.64
CA ASP A 153 1.62 23.38 4.28
C ASP A 153 2.71 22.33 4.52
N VAL A 154 2.33 21.05 4.49
CA VAL A 154 3.26 19.93 4.65
C VAL A 154 3.59 19.34 3.28
N ALA A 155 4.88 19.22 2.99
CA ALA A 155 5.36 18.55 1.78
C ALA A 155 6.54 17.63 2.13
N ALA A 156 6.48 16.41 1.60
CA ALA A 156 7.66 15.55 1.60
C ALA A 156 8.78 16.20 0.76
N PRO A 157 10.06 16.00 1.10
CA PRO A 157 11.19 16.53 0.33
C PRO A 157 11.12 16.16 -1.16
N ARG A 158 10.58 14.98 -1.46
CA ARG A 158 10.24 14.55 -2.81
C ARG A 158 8.77 14.13 -2.83
N PRO A 159 7.82 15.03 -3.13
CA PRO A 159 6.41 14.67 -3.16
C PRO A 159 6.16 13.68 -4.30
N PRO A 160 5.32 12.65 -4.10
CA PRO A 160 4.87 11.76 -5.16
C PRO A 160 4.26 12.56 -6.32
N LEU A 161 4.33 12.05 -7.54
CA LEU A 161 3.76 12.74 -8.70
C LEU A 161 2.26 12.48 -8.86
N SER A 162 1.79 11.27 -8.51
CA SER A 162 0.37 10.90 -8.54
C SER A 162 0.07 9.85 -7.49
N LEU A 163 -1.08 9.99 -6.82
CA LEU A 163 -1.55 9.10 -5.75
C LEU A 163 -2.95 8.60 -6.03
N ALA A 164 -3.15 7.29 -5.92
CA ALA A 164 -4.46 6.65 -5.99
C ALA A 164 -5.00 6.39 -4.58
N HIS A 165 -6.14 7.01 -4.25
CA HIS A 165 -6.80 6.95 -2.95
C HIS A 165 -7.95 5.95 -3.01
N TYR A 166 -7.86 4.89 -2.21
CA TYR A 166 -8.92 3.89 -2.06
C TYR A 166 -9.81 4.32 -0.91
N ILE A 167 -11.04 4.68 -1.23
CA ILE A 167 -11.96 5.26 -0.26
C ILE A 167 -13.30 4.52 -0.26
N GLN A 168 -13.94 4.48 0.90
CA GLN A 168 -15.36 4.13 1.02
C GLN A 168 -16.14 5.39 1.38
N PRO A 169 -17.07 5.86 0.54
CA PRO A 169 -17.85 7.05 0.81
C PRO A 169 -18.71 6.88 2.05
N LEU A 170 -18.95 7.99 2.73
CA LEU A 170 -19.84 8.10 3.88
C LEU A 170 -20.74 9.32 3.69
N PRO A 171 -22.02 9.26 4.14
CA PRO A 171 -22.81 10.46 4.28
C PRO A 171 -22.18 11.38 5.34
N GLY A 172 -22.02 12.67 5.02
CA GLY A 172 -21.60 13.67 5.99
C GLY A 172 -22.81 14.37 6.65
N PRO A 173 -22.63 14.91 7.87
CA PRO A 173 -23.70 15.55 8.62
C PRO A 173 -24.26 16.82 7.94
N ASP A 174 -23.48 17.43 7.05
CA ASP A 174 -23.83 18.62 6.26
C ASP A 174 -24.37 18.27 4.86
N GLY A 175 -24.70 16.99 4.61
CA GLY A 175 -25.11 16.50 3.29
C GLY A 175 -23.96 16.41 2.28
N ARG A 176 -22.71 16.71 2.70
CA ARG A 176 -21.51 16.57 1.85
C ARG A 176 -20.83 15.24 2.11
N PRO A 177 -20.17 14.63 1.11
CA PRO A 177 -19.51 13.35 1.28
C PRO A 177 -18.35 13.45 2.29
N ARG A 178 -18.23 12.43 3.11
CA ARG A 178 -17.03 12.05 3.86
C ARG A 178 -16.52 10.74 3.29
N ALA A 179 -15.35 10.29 3.73
CA ALA A 179 -14.90 8.96 3.34
C ALA A 179 -14.00 8.29 4.37
N VAL A 180 -14.02 6.97 4.39
CA VAL A 180 -12.96 6.18 5.02
C VAL A 180 -11.86 5.92 4.02
N LEU A 181 -10.63 6.28 4.38
CA LEU A 181 -9.45 5.98 3.58
C LEU A 181 -8.94 4.58 3.92
N ASN A 182 -8.99 3.67 2.95
CA ASN A 182 -8.51 2.29 3.12
C ASN A 182 -7.04 2.15 2.75
N SER A 183 -6.62 2.80 1.67
CA SER A 183 -5.24 2.75 1.18
C SER A 183 -4.91 3.95 0.31
N ILE A 184 -3.62 4.29 0.24
CA ILE A 184 -3.05 5.13 -0.81
C ILE A 184 -1.95 4.34 -1.49
N THR A 185 -1.99 4.26 -2.82
CA THR A 185 -0.95 3.65 -3.65
C THR A 185 -0.42 4.64 -4.67
N VAL A 186 0.58 4.20 -5.43
CA VAL A 186 1.00 4.89 -6.66
C VAL A 186 -0.21 5.11 -7.58
N GLY A 187 -0.31 6.31 -8.17
CA GLY A 187 -1.30 6.63 -9.19
C GLY A 187 -0.81 6.25 -10.59
N HIS A 188 -0.76 7.23 -11.50
CA HIS A 188 -0.30 7.10 -12.89
C HIS A 188 -1.14 6.11 -13.72
N GLY A 189 -2.43 6.01 -13.41
CA GLY A 189 -3.37 5.13 -14.09
C GLY A 189 -3.10 3.64 -13.86
N HIS A 190 -2.48 3.23 -12.74
CA HIS A 190 -2.15 1.82 -12.52
C HIS A 190 -3.38 0.88 -12.62
N TRP A 191 -4.55 1.29 -12.09
CA TRP A 191 -5.83 0.60 -12.32
C TRP A 191 -6.40 0.83 -13.72
N GLN A 192 -6.30 2.05 -14.24
CA GLN A 192 -6.82 2.40 -15.56
C GLN A 192 -6.22 1.52 -16.66
N GLY A 193 -4.93 1.19 -16.58
CA GLY A 193 -4.27 0.29 -17.51
C GLY A 193 -4.87 -1.13 -17.49
N ARG A 194 -5.24 -1.64 -16.30
CA ARG A 194 -5.91 -2.93 -16.15
C ARG A 194 -7.37 -2.87 -16.61
N LEU A 195 -8.11 -1.83 -16.24
CA LEU A 195 -9.51 -1.63 -16.65
C LEU A 195 -9.63 -1.52 -18.18
N THR A 196 -8.79 -0.70 -18.81
CA THR A 196 -8.73 -0.55 -20.27
C THR A 196 -8.47 -1.90 -20.95
N ARG A 197 -7.60 -2.73 -20.35
CA ARG A 197 -7.33 -4.07 -20.87
C ARG A 197 -8.55 -4.97 -20.77
N MET A 198 -9.25 -4.96 -19.64
CA MET A 198 -10.47 -5.77 -19.44
C MET A 198 -11.57 -5.34 -20.42
N LEU A 199 -11.83 -4.05 -20.55
CA LEU A 199 -12.81 -3.51 -21.48
C LEU A 199 -12.47 -3.83 -22.94
N ALA A 200 -11.19 -3.75 -23.34
CA ALA A 200 -10.76 -4.13 -24.68
C ALA A 200 -10.98 -5.63 -24.99
N ARG A 201 -10.96 -6.49 -23.97
CA ARG A 201 -11.32 -7.91 -24.12
C ARG A 201 -12.81 -8.12 -24.26
N VAL A 202 -13.63 -7.36 -23.54
CA VAL A 202 -15.10 -7.42 -23.61
C VAL A 202 -15.61 -6.90 -24.96
N ALA A 203 -15.05 -5.79 -25.44
CA ALA A 203 -15.45 -5.16 -26.69
C ALA A 203 -14.94 -5.88 -27.97
N ASP A 204 -14.14 -6.94 -27.82
CA ASP A 204 -13.43 -7.63 -28.91
C ASP A 204 -12.71 -6.68 -29.89
N GLY A 205 -12.15 -5.59 -29.34
CA GLY A 205 -11.64 -4.48 -30.14
C GLY A 205 -10.97 -3.39 -29.31
N PRO A 206 -10.30 -2.42 -29.97
CA PRO A 206 -9.63 -1.33 -29.27
C PRO A 206 -10.66 -0.41 -28.62
N VAL A 207 -10.69 -0.40 -27.29
CA VAL A 207 -11.42 0.63 -26.53
C VAL A 207 -10.62 1.94 -26.60
N PRO A 208 -11.27 3.09 -26.85
CA PRO A 208 -10.62 4.38 -26.80
C PRO A 208 -9.83 4.49 -25.49
N ARG A 209 -8.52 4.70 -25.60
CA ARG A 209 -7.66 4.92 -24.44
C ARG A 209 -7.92 6.36 -24.02
N PRO A 210 -8.52 6.63 -22.86
CA PRO A 210 -8.31 7.93 -22.27
C PRO A 210 -6.82 7.93 -21.92
N MET A 211 -5.98 8.53 -22.77
CA MET A 211 -4.65 8.89 -22.30
C MET A 211 -4.91 9.79 -21.09
N PRO A 212 -4.49 9.41 -19.87
CA PRO A 212 -4.52 10.36 -18.79
C PRO A 212 -3.80 11.61 -19.29
N PRO A 213 -4.29 12.82 -18.95
CA PRO A 213 -3.61 14.05 -19.31
C PRO A 213 -2.13 13.87 -18.96
N ALA A 214 -1.24 14.22 -19.90
CA ALA A 214 0.19 14.10 -19.66
C ALA A 214 0.46 14.72 -18.28
N PRO A 215 1.17 14.01 -17.37
CA PRO A 215 1.42 14.54 -16.04
C PRO A 215 1.96 15.95 -16.23
N ALA A 216 1.36 16.93 -15.55
CA ALA A 216 1.91 18.28 -15.56
C ALA A 216 3.39 18.12 -15.18
N THR A 217 4.28 18.42 -16.12
CA THR A 217 5.74 18.24 -15.99
C THR A 217 6.34 19.26 -15.00
N GLY A 218 5.53 19.74 -14.05
CA GLY A 218 5.70 20.98 -13.30
C GLY A 218 6.90 21.03 -12.37
N GLN A 219 7.74 19.98 -12.31
CA GLN A 219 8.86 19.92 -11.39
C GLN A 219 10.15 19.31 -12.00
N GLY A 220 10.25 19.23 -13.34
CA GLY A 220 11.44 18.64 -13.98
C GLY A 220 11.65 17.16 -13.64
N ARG A 221 10.58 16.46 -13.27
CA ARG A 221 10.53 15.03 -12.94
C ARG A 221 9.50 14.34 -13.82
N ILE A 222 9.77 13.11 -14.25
CA ILE A 222 8.85 12.31 -15.07
C ILE A 222 8.71 10.89 -14.54
N PRO A 223 7.48 10.33 -14.49
CA PRO A 223 7.29 8.94 -14.10
C PRO A 223 7.76 8.00 -15.22
N VAL A 224 8.48 6.93 -14.84
CA VAL A 224 8.99 5.91 -15.75
C VAL A 224 8.57 4.55 -15.24
N ASP A 225 7.74 3.87 -16.02
CA ASP A 225 7.23 2.54 -15.69
C ASP A 225 8.36 1.51 -15.67
N ILE A 226 8.49 0.73 -14.59
CA ILE A 226 9.45 -0.39 -14.58
C ILE A 226 9.05 -1.49 -15.57
N GLY A 227 7.78 -1.56 -15.97
CA GLY A 227 7.28 -2.55 -16.92
C GLY A 227 7.34 -3.99 -16.39
N GLY A 228 7.27 -4.97 -17.30
CA GLY A 228 7.42 -6.38 -16.97
C GLY A 228 6.19 -7.06 -16.35
N LEU A 229 6.15 -8.40 -16.44
CA LEU A 229 5.07 -9.22 -15.84
C LEU A 229 5.48 -9.86 -14.52
N TYR A 230 6.76 -10.18 -14.34
CA TYR A 230 7.32 -10.83 -13.14
C TYR A 230 6.53 -12.08 -12.71
N ALA A 231 6.12 -12.89 -13.68
CA ALA A 231 5.30 -14.09 -13.47
C ALA A 231 3.97 -13.84 -12.73
N SER A 232 3.43 -12.61 -12.77
CA SER A 232 2.16 -12.25 -12.15
C SER A 232 1.16 -11.69 -13.17
N ASN A 233 0.00 -12.34 -13.26
CA ASN A 233 -1.13 -11.92 -14.07
C ASN A 233 -1.83 -10.64 -13.55
N THR A 234 -1.56 -10.24 -12.30
CA THR A 234 -2.00 -8.94 -11.78
C THR A 234 -1.24 -7.77 -12.44
N ASN A 235 -0.12 -8.04 -13.12
CA ASN A 235 0.64 -7.06 -13.90
C ASN A 235 0.20 -6.96 -15.37
N LEU A 236 -0.77 -7.77 -15.81
CA LEU A 236 -1.32 -7.69 -17.17
C LEU A 236 -2.18 -6.43 -17.31
N ARG A 237 -1.70 -5.46 -18.10
CA ARG A 237 -2.36 -4.16 -18.34
C ARG A 237 -1.96 -3.55 -19.68
N HIS A 238 -2.68 -2.52 -20.10
CA HIS A 238 -2.17 -1.59 -21.12
C HIS A 238 -1.24 -0.54 -20.49
N PRO A 239 -0.22 -0.06 -21.21
CA PRO A 239 0.62 1.05 -20.77
C PRO A 239 -0.20 2.33 -20.58
N THR A 240 0.05 3.06 -19.49
CA THR A 240 -0.56 4.36 -19.18
C THR A 240 0.45 5.51 -19.18
N LEU A 241 1.74 5.20 -19.29
CA LEU A 241 2.82 6.18 -19.36
C LEU A 241 3.55 6.14 -20.70
N PRO A 242 4.10 7.28 -21.16
CA PRO A 242 4.87 7.35 -22.40
C PRO A 242 6.27 6.72 -22.27
N HIS A 243 6.78 6.56 -21.05
CA HIS A 243 8.14 6.09 -20.79
C HIS A 243 8.15 4.84 -19.90
N ALA A 244 9.01 3.89 -20.25
CA ALA A 244 9.30 2.73 -19.43
C ALA A 244 10.80 2.38 -19.47
N PHE A 245 11.30 1.76 -18.41
CA PHE A 245 12.65 1.20 -18.42
C PHE A 245 12.73 -0.01 -19.34
N ASP A 246 13.86 -0.17 -20.02
CA ASP A 246 14.22 -1.40 -20.74
C ASP A 246 15.22 -2.20 -19.91
N HIS A 247 14.82 -3.43 -19.56
CA HIS A 247 15.61 -4.35 -18.74
C HIS A 247 15.19 -5.81 -19.03
N PRO A 248 15.91 -6.85 -18.52
CA PRO A 248 15.71 -8.23 -18.97
C PRO A 248 14.29 -8.82 -18.84
N PHE A 249 13.41 -8.25 -18.02
CA PHE A 249 12.05 -8.76 -17.78
C PHE A 249 10.95 -8.03 -18.58
N THR A 250 11.31 -7.05 -19.42
CA THR A 250 10.35 -6.34 -20.28
C THR A 250 10.21 -7.02 -21.64
N ARG A 251 9.00 -6.97 -22.23
CA ARG A 251 8.73 -7.45 -23.59
C ARG A 251 8.62 -6.27 -24.57
N GLY A 252 9.07 -6.47 -25.81
CA GLY A 252 8.98 -5.50 -26.90
C GLY A 252 10.35 -5.11 -27.46
N PRO A 253 10.39 -4.20 -28.45
CA PRO A 253 11.64 -3.68 -28.97
C PRO A 253 12.47 -3.02 -27.85
N ARG A 254 13.76 -3.32 -27.82
CA ARG A 254 14.73 -2.78 -26.83
C ARG A 254 15.00 -1.28 -27.00
N SER A 255 14.51 -0.68 -28.08
CA SER A 255 14.75 0.73 -28.42
C SER A 255 13.51 1.38 -29.04
N GLY A 256 13.28 2.63 -28.63
CA GLY A 256 12.20 3.51 -29.07
C GLY A 256 12.19 4.78 -28.21
N PRO A 257 11.57 5.88 -28.66
CA PRO A 257 11.63 7.17 -27.96
C PRO A 257 11.06 7.13 -26.52
N GLY A 258 10.20 6.16 -26.21
CA GLY A 258 9.64 5.92 -24.87
C GLY A 258 10.30 4.79 -24.07
N ARG A 259 11.49 4.33 -24.46
CA ARG A 259 12.23 3.27 -23.76
C ARG A 259 13.59 3.77 -23.28
N ILE A 260 13.82 3.65 -21.98
CA ILE A 260 15.04 4.11 -21.30
C ILE A 260 15.82 2.88 -20.85
N PRO A 261 16.94 2.52 -21.50
CA PRO A 261 17.76 1.40 -21.07
C PRO A 261 18.28 1.62 -19.66
N LEU A 262 18.07 0.64 -18.77
CA LEU A 262 18.47 0.78 -17.37
C LEU A 262 19.99 0.99 -17.20
N GLY A 263 20.79 0.49 -18.15
CA GLY A 263 22.25 0.66 -18.18
C GLY A 263 22.73 2.07 -18.55
N GLU A 264 21.87 2.93 -19.09
CA GLU A 264 22.20 4.35 -19.40
C GLU A 264 21.80 5.29 -18.26
N VAL A 265 21.16 4.77 -17.20
CA VAL A 265 20.67 5.57 -16.09
C VAL A 265 21.79 5.85 -15.09
N THR A 266 21.91 7.10 -14.66
CA THR A 266 22.85 7.52 -13.62
C THR A 266 22.11 8.02 -12.38
N VAL A 267 22.78 7.92 -11.24
CA VAL A 267 22.37 8.41 -9.93
C VAL A 267 23.20 9.64 -9.60
N ARG A 268 22.54 10.71 -9.15
CA ARG A 268 23.17 11.90 -8.56
C ARG A 268 22.48 12.27 -7.25
N LEU A 269 23.12 13.08 -6.42
CA LEU A 269 22.41 13.73 -5.31
C LEU A 269 21.75 15.01 -5.82
N ASP A 270 20.46 15.16 -5.54
CA ASP A 270 19.73 16.39 -5.83
C ASP A 270 20.15 17.47 -4.80
N PRO A 271 20.71 18.61 -5.23
CA PRO A 271 21.16 19.66 -4.32
C PRO A 271 20.00 20.32 -3.55
N ALA A 272 18.78 20.31 -4.07
CA ALA A 272 17.63 20.94 -3.42
C ALA A 272 17.11 20.10 -2.25
N THR A 273 17.02 18.78 -2.44
CA THR A 273 16.41 17.86 -1.46
C THR A 273 17.45 17.06 -0.66
N GLY A 274 18.69 16.98 -1.15
CA GLY A 274 19.72 16.10 -0.64
C GLY A 274 19.46 14.61 -0.87
N LEU A 275 18.48 14.25 -1.72
CA LEU A 275 18.08 12.87 -1.97
C LEU A 275 18.65 12.32 -3.30
N PRO A 276 18.81 10.99 -3.43
CA PRO A 276 19.32 10.39 -4.67
C PRO A 276 18.29 10.53 -5.81
N ALA A 277 18.70 11.03 -6.96
CA ALA A 277 17.86 11.25 -8.14
C ALA A 277 18.41 10.51 -9.36
N LEU A 278 17.54 10.08 -10.27
CA LEU A 278 17.91 9.36 -11.49
C LEU A 278 17.91 10.29 -12.70
N ARG A 279 18.89 10.15 -13.59
CA ARG A 279 18.96 10.84 -14.88
C ARG A 279 19.18 9.85 -16.00
N SER A 280 18.78 10.24 -17.21
CA SER A 280 19.21 9.61 -18.44
C SER A 280 19.61 10.70 -19.43
N PRO A 281 20.60 10.47 -20.31
CA PRO A 281 20.91 11.40 -21.40
C PRO A 281 19.74 11.57 -22.39
N ARG A 282 18.72 10.69 -22.35
CA ARG A 282 17.55 10.74 -23.23
C ARG A 282 16.46 11.70 -22.76
N CYS A 283 16.52 12.16 -21.51
CA CYS A 283 15.47 12.98 -20.90
C CYS A 283 16.10 14.13 -20.12
N ASP A 284 15.64 15.35 -20.35
CA ASP A 284 16.04 16.50 -19.52
C ASP A 284 15.18 16.64 -18.26
N ALA A 285 14.90 15.50 -17.62
CA ALA A 285 14.11 15.41 -16.41
C ALA A 285 14.64 14.28 -15.53
N ASP A 286 14.44 14.43 -14.23
CA ASP A 286 14.74 13.39 -13.26
C ASP A 286 13.70 12.26 -13.39
N LEU A 287 14.19 11.02 -13.46
CA LEU A 287 13.34 9.85 -13.67
C LEU A 287 12.77 9.36 -12.33
N VAL A 288 11.47 9.14 -12.27
CA VAL A 288 10.77 8.60 -11.10
C VAL A 288 10.25 7.20 -11.43
N PRO A 289 10.92 6.13 -10.96
CA PRO A 289 10.47 4.77 -11.18
C PRO A 289 9.07 4.54 -10.58
N VAL A 290 8.20 3.88 -11.33
CA VAL A 290 6.88 3.48 -10.85
C VAL A 290 6.56 2.04 -11.24
N HIS A 291 5.91 1.31 -10.33
CA HIS A 291 5.34 0.00 -10.64
C HIS A 291 3.84 0.12 -10.81
N LEU A 292 3.38 0.01 -12.05
CA LEU A 292 1.96 0.15 -12.38
C LEU A 292 1.23 -1.18 -12.48
N GLY A 293 1.89 -2.28 -12.13
CA GLY A 293 1.25 -3.56 -11.89
C GLY A 293 0.56 -3.60 -10.53
N LEU A 294 -0.33 -4.56 -10.31
CA LEU A 294 -1.01 -4.75 -9.02
C LEU A 294 -0.33 -5.81 -8.13
N MET A 295 0.81 -6.33 -8.56
CA MET A 295 1.62 -7.26 -7.77
C MET A 295 2.33 -6.50 -6.63
N SER A 296 2.49 -7.16 -5.47
CA SER A 296 3.30 -6.60 -4.39
C SER A 296 4.74 -6.34 -4.87
N PRO A 297 5.32 -5.14 -4.62
CA PRO A 297 6.72 -4.86 -4.94
C PRO A 297 7.72 -5.79 -4.26
N LEU A 298 7.33 -6.44 -3.16
CA LEU A 298 8.16 -7.42 -2.46
C LEU A 298 8.43 -8.69 -3.30
N LEU A 299 7.62 -8.92 -4.33
CA LEU A 299 7.79 -10.04 -5.28
C LEU A 299 8.60 -9.63 -6.52
N LEU A 300 9.03 -8.37 -6.62
CA LEU A 300 9.91 -7.95 -7.69
C LEU A 300 11.32 -8.53 -7.51
N PRO A 301 12.08 -8.72 -8.61
CA PRO A 301 13.51 -8.96 -8.52
C PRO A 301 14.18 -7.92 -7.60
N PRO A 302 15.05 -8.32 -6.66
CA PRO A 302 15.57 -7.42 -5.61
C PRO A 302 16.16 -6.09 -6.14
N PRO A 303 16.93 -6.05 -7.24
CA PRO A 303 17.42 -4.77 -7.76
C PRO A 303 16.32 -3.80 -8.19
N LEU A 304 15.19 -4.30 -8.70
CA LEU A 304 14.04 -3.49 -9.11
C LEU A 304 13.20 -3.05 -7.91
N ALA A 305 13.06 -3.90 -6.89
CA ALA A 305 12.45 -3.51 -5.63
C ALA A 305 13.24 -2.36 -4.97
N THR A 306 14.58 -2.48 -4.92
CA THR A 306 15.46 -1.43 -4.40
C THR A 306 15.38 -0.15 -5.23
N LEU A 307 15.35 -0.26 -6.57
CA LEU A 307 15.17 0.88 -7.48
C LEU A 307 13.88 1.66 -7.17
N LEU A 308 12.74 0.97 -7.06
CA LEU A 308 11.46 1.63 -6.75
C LEU A 308 11.50 2.35 -5.39
N ARG A 309 12.06 1.69 -4.38
CA ARG A 309 11.98 2.18 -3.00
C ARG A 309 12.92 3.35 -2.72
N LEU A 310 14.10 3.36 -3.33
CA LEU A 310 15.07 4.44 -3.18
C LEU A 310 14.78 5.64 -4.09
N PHE A 311 14.18 5.42 -5.26
CA PHE A 311 14.10 6.48 -6.29
C PHE A 311 12.68 6.81 -6.76
N GLY A 312 11.70 5.93 -6.54
CA GLY A 312 10.37 6.00 -7.14
C GLY A 312 9.27 6.65 -6.30
N ASP A 313 8.07 6.69 -6.85
CA ASP A 313 6.86 6.98 -6.07
C ASP A 313 6.51 5.74 -5.22
N PRO A 314 5.99 5.92 -3.99
CA PRO A 314 5.65 4.81 -3.11
C PRO A 314 4.53 3.98 -3.74
N HIS A 315 4.79 2.69 -3.99
CA HIS A 315 3.75 1.79 -4.49
C HIS A 315 2.58 1.68 -3.50
N THR A 316 2.86 1.63 -2.20
CA THR A 316 1.84 1.66 -1.14
C THR A 316 2.31 2.66 -0.09
N LEU A 317 1.65 3.80 -0.04
CA LEU A 317 1.97 4.87 0.91
C LEU A 317 1.22 4.70 2.24
N PHE A 318 -0.04 4.25 2.15
CA PHE A 318 -0.94 4.13 3.29
C PHE A 318 -1.81 2.88 3.15
N ARG A 319 -2.09 2.20 4.26
CA ARG A 319 -2.99 1.04 4.30
C ARG A 319 -3.53 0.82 5.70
N THR A 320 -4.85 0.59 5.81
CA THR A 320 -5.51 0.13 7.06
C THR A 320 -5.07 0.92 8.29
N GLY A 321 -5.05 2.26 8.22
CA GLY A 321 -4.67 3.10 9.35
C GLY A 321 -3.17 3.15 9.66
N HIS A 322 -2.29 2.43 8.97
CA HIS A 322 -0.84 2.54 9.16
C HIS A 322 -0.28 3.73 8.36
N PRO A 323 0.56 4.62 8.93
CA PRO A 323 1.31 4.49 10.20
C PRO A 323 0.63 5.09 11.45
N LEU A 324 -0.67 5.35 11.41
CA LEU A 324 -1.45 5.96 12.50
C LEU A 324 -1.97 4.95 13.54
N LEU A 325 -1.84 3.66 13.25
CA LEU A 325 -1.96 2.60 14.24
C LEU A 325 -0.65 2.49 15.03
N PRO A 326 -0.71 2.11 16.32
CA PRO A 326 0.43 1.43 16.93
C PRO A 326 0.84 0.32 15.94
N GLY A 327 2.14 0.23 15.61
CA GLY A 327 2.65 -0.75 14.64
C GLY A 327 1.92 -2.09 14.85
N PRO A 328 1.51 -2.77 13.78
CA PRO A 328 0.36 -3.65 13.84
C PRO A 328 0.61 -4.70 14.89
N PHE A 329 -0.23 -4.57 15.91
CA PHE A 329 -0.23 -5.30 17.16
C PHE A 329 1.08 -5.11 17.94
N ALA A 330 1.20 -4.02 18.69
CA ALA A 330 2.22 -3.96 19.71
C ALA A 330 1.99 -5.11 20.71
N ASP A 331 3.07 -5.77 21.15
CA ASP A 331 2.98 -6.84 22.15
C ASP A 331 2.57 -6.29 23.54
N ASP A 332 2.49 -4.96 23.66
CA ASP A 332 2.04 -4.21 24.84
C ASP A 332 0.52 -4.23 25.06
N VAL A 333 -0.23 -5.03 24.29
CA VAL A 333 -1.62 -5.36 24.66
C VAL A 333 -1.60 -5.91 26.09
N PRO A 334 -2.58 -5.62 26.96
CA PRO A 334 -2.59 -6.11 28.35
C PRO A 334 -2.74 -7.63 28.48
N ASP A 335 -1.89 -8.28 29.29
CA ASP A 335 -1.64 -9.75 29.29
C ASP A 335 -2.79 -10.66 29.71
N ARG A 336 -3.93 -10.15 30.20
CA ARG A 336 -5.23 -10.87 30.28
C ARG A 336 -6.30 -9.91 30.81
N GLY A 337 -7.43 -9.82 30.09
CA GLY A 337 -8.64 -9.12 30.55
C GLY A 337 -8.70 -7.61 30.25
N GLY A 338 -7.62 -7.02 29.73
CA GLY A 338 -7.62 -5.63 29.30
C GLY A 338 -7.91 -5.48 27.81
N VAL A 339 -8.74 -4.50 27.47
CA VAL A 339 -9.02 -4.10 26.09
C VAL A 339 -8.55 -2.67 25.89
N VAL A 340 -7.75 -2.45 24.86
CA VAL A 340 -7.34 -1.10 24.45
C VAL A 340 -8.31 -0.61 23.40
N SER A 341 -9.18 0.33 23.77
CA SER A 341 -10.06 1.02 22.82
C SER A 341 -9.31 2.19 22.18
N LEU A 342 -9.19 2.17 20.86
CA LEU A 342 -8.60 3.23 20.06
C LEU A 342 -9.72 4.03 19.37
N PRO A 343 -9.83 5.35 19.58
CA PRO A 343 -10.83 6.17 18.91
C PRO A 343 -10.55 6.26 17.39
N ARG A 344 -11.53 6.75 16.63
CA ARG A 344 -11.29 7.13 15.23
C ARG A 344 -10.19 8.18 15.15
N ILE A 345 -9.40 8.13 14.09
CA ILE A 345 -8.58 9.27 13.66
C ILE A 345 -9.21 9.79 12.39
N GLU A 346 -9.56 11.06 12.41
CA GLU A 346 -10.15 11.78 11.30
C GLU A 346 -9.26 12.98 10.98
N ALA A 347 -9.12 13.36 9.72
CA ALA A 347 -8.49 14.60 9.31
C ALA A 347 -9.41 15.25 8.27
N GLY A 348 -10.03 16.37 8.64
CA GLY A 348 -11.12 16.95 7.86
C GLY A 348 -12.25 15.94 7.62
N ARG A 349 -12.58 15.67 6.36
CA ARG A 349 -13.64 14.75 5.93
C ARG A 349 -13.19 13.31 5.76
N VAL A 350 -11.92 13.01 6.06
CA VAL A 350 -11.31 11.70 5.83
C VAL A 350 -11.13 10.97 7.15
N VAL A 351 -11.74 9.79 7.30
CA VAL A 351 -11.46 8.86 8.38
C VAL A 351 -10.20 8.07 8.03
N LEU A 352 -9.10 8.34 8.73
CA LEU A 352 -7.81 7.69 8.52
C LEU A 352 -7.70 6.38 9.31
N ARG A 353 -8.29 6.34 10.50
CA ARG A 353 -8.35 5.13 11.32
C ARG A 353 -9.77 4.93 11.84
N ARG A 354 -10.32 3.75 11.60
CA ARG A 354 -11.59 3.32 12.20
C ARG A 354 -11.42 3.12 13.71
N ARG A 355 -12.49 3.30 14.48
CA ARG A 355 -12.52 2.91 15.89
C ARG A 355 -12.13 1.43 15.99
N SER A 356 -11.22 1.15 16.91
CA SER A 356 -10.64 -0.19 17.05
C SER A 356 -10.59 -0.62 18.50
N TRP A 357 -10.55 -1.92 18.73
CA TRP A 357 -10.30 -2.54 20.02
C TRP A 357 -9.19 -3.58 19.85
N LEU A 358 -8.17 -3.51 20.71
CA LEU A 358 -7.10 -4.49 20.77
C LEU A 358 -7.26 -5.32 22.05
N THR A 359 -7.21 -6.64 21.91
CA THR A 359 -7.32 -7.59 23.02
C THR A 359 -6.52 -8.85 22.69
N ARG A 360 -6.32 -9.73 23.68
CA ARG A 360 -5.84 -11.10 23.43
C ARG A 360 -6.99 -12.07 23.19
N ALA A 361 -6.71 -13.12 22.43
CA ALA A 361 -7.65 -14.20 22.14
C ALA A 361 -8.10 -14.95 23.41
N GLY A 362 -7.28 -14.97 24.47
CA GLY A 362 -7.64 -15.50 25.78
C GLY A 362 -8.74 -14.71 26.49
N SER A 363 -8.99 -13.46 26.11
CA SER A 363 -10.06 -12.63 26.67
C SER A 363 -11.39 -12.77 25.92
N VAL A 364 -11.42 -13.48 24.79
CA VAL A 364 -12.66 -13.76 24.05
C VAL A 364 -13.31 -15.03 24.60
N PRO A 365 -14.62 -15.03 24.93
CA PRO A 365 -15.31 -16.23 25.42
C PRO A 365 -15.16 -17.43 24.48
N ARG A 366 -14.51 -18.49 24.97
CA ARG A 366 -14.40 -19.78 24.31
C ARG A 366 -15.38 -20.78 24.89
N ARG A 367 -15.80 -21.72 24.06
CA ARG A 367 -16.62 -22.86 24.50
C ARG A 367 -15.86 -23.70 25.51
N THR A 368 -16.52 -24.01 26.62
CA THR A 368 -16.02 -24.99 27.59
C THR A 368 -16.60 -26.38 27.29
N PRO A 369 -15.89 -27.48 27.68
CA PRO A 369 -16.44 -28.82 27.53
C PRO A 369 -17.82 -28.96 28.19
N GLY A 370 -18.79 -29.52 27.45
CA GLY A 370 -20.16 -29.71 27.93
C GLY A 370 -21.07 -28.47 27.88
N GLU A 371 -20.54 -27.30 27.49
CA GLU A 371 -21.33 -26.08 27.34
C GLU A 371 -22.25 -26.12 26.10
N ARG A 372 -23.52 -25.72 26.28
CA ARG A 372 -24.50 -25.66 25.19
C ARG A 372 -24.22 -24.45 24.29
N ASP A 373 -24.53 -24.57 23.00
CA ASP A 373 -24.23 -23.54 22.00
C ASP A 373 -24.84 -22.17 22.37
N HIS A 374 -26.07 -22.14 22.90
CA HIS A 374 -26.71 -20.89 23.29
C HIS A 374 -26.10 -20.24 24.54
N GLU A 375 -25.53 -21.03 25.47
CA GLU A 375 -24.86 -20.51 26.67
C GLU A 375 -23.57 -19.78 26.28
N HIS A 376 -22.79 -20.41 25.39
CA HIS A 376 -21.59 -19.79 24.82
C HIS A 376 -21.94 -18.52 24.05
N PHE A 377 -22.99 -18.55 23.22
CA PHE A 377 -23.45 -17.39 22.47
C PHE A 377 -23.87 -16.23 23.38
N LEU A 378 -24.63 -16.49 24.45
CA LEU A 378 -25.01 -15.47 25.43
C LEU A 378 -23.80 -14.86 26.14
N ARG A 379 -22.79 -15.67 26.50
CA ARG A 379 -21.52 -15.17 27.06
C ARG A 379 -20.77 -14.28 26.08
N LEU A 380 -20.75 -14.65 24.79
CA LEU A 380 -20.12 -13.84 23.75
C LEU A 380 -20.84 -12.50 23.56
N LEU A 381 -22.18 -12.49 23.60
CA LEU A 381 -22.96 -11.25 23.54
C LEU A 381 -22.78 -10.38 24.79
N ALA A 382 -22.68 -10.99 25.99
CA ALA A 382 -22.38 -10.28 27.23
C ALA A 382 -21.01 -9.61 27.15
N TRP A 383 -19.98 -10.35 26.72
CA TRP A 383 -18.63 -9.83 26.47
C TRP A 383 -18.62 -8.69 25.43
N ARG A 384 -19.35 -8.84 24.32
CA ARG A 384 -19.51 -7.77 23.31
C ARG A 384 -20.04 -6.49 23.96
N ARG A 385 -21.09 -6.60 24.79
CA ARG A 385 -21.73 -5.46 25.46
C ARG A 385 -20.81 -4.83 26.51
N GLU A 386 -20.11 -5.65 27.29
CA GLU A 386 -19.13 -5.22 28.29
C GLU A 386 -18.02 -4.36 27.66
N LEU A 387 -17.52 -4.78 26.49
CA LEU A 387 -16.50 -4.05 25.75
C LEU A 387 -17.04 -2.88 24.90
N GLY A 388 -18.35 -2.70 24.84
CA GLY A 388 -18.98 -1.70 23.98
C GLY A 388 -18.73 -1.92 22.49
N LEU A 389 -18.56 -3.18 22.05
CA LEU A 389 -18.36 -3.52 20.65
C LEU A 389 -19.66 -3.33 19.83
N PRO A 390 -19.55 -2.86 18.57
CA PRO A 390 -20.69 -2.75 17.66
C PRO A 390 -21.30 -4.12 17.31
N ALA A 391 -22.50 -4.12 16.71
CA ALA A 391 -23.14 -5.36 16.28
C ALA A 391 -22.39 -6.05 15.13
N THR A 392 -21.80 -5.25 14.26
CA THR A 392 -21.02 -5.68 13.10
C THR A 392 -19.62 -5.10 13.20
N CYS A 393 -18.60 -5.91 12.91
CA CYS A 393 -17.21 -5.50 12.97
C CYS A 393 -16.34 -6.31 12.00
N PHE A 394 -15.10 -5.88 11.83
CA PHE A 394 -14.06 -6.65 11.17
C PHE A 394 -13.01 -7.07 12.18
N VAL A 395 -12.54 -8.31 12.08
CA VAL A 395 -11.53 -8.86 12.98
C VAL A 395 -10.28 -9.29 12.20
N ARG A 396 -9.11 -8.90 12.69
CA ARG A 396 -7.81 -9.42 12.28
C ARG A 396 -7.13 -10.10 13.46
N THR A 397 -6.34 -11.13 13.18
CA THR A 397 -5.61 -11.89 14.21
C THR A 397 -4.14 -11.97 13.86
N ARG A 398 -3.27 -11.78 14.86
CA ARG A 398 -1.84 -12.05 14.72
C ARG A 398 -1.37 -13.01 15.81
N ALA A 399 -0.81 -14.14 15.39
CA ALA A 399 -0.22 -15.10 16.30
C ALA A 399 1.05 -14.55 16.97
N PRO A 400 1.37 -14.94 18.21
CA PRO A 400 2.62 -14.56 18.87
C PRO A 400 3.84 -14.98 18.05
N GLY A 401 4.89 -14.15 18.02
CA GLY A 401 6.14 -14.45 17.31
C GLY A 401 6.05 -14.52 15.78
N SER A 402 4.89 -14.20 15.19
CA SER A 402 4.79 -14.06 13.74
C SER A 402 5.54 -12.80 13.28
N HIS A 403 6.71 -13.02 12.69
CA HIS A 403 7.55 -11.98 12.07
C HIS A 403 7.75 -12.31 10.58
N GLY A 404 6.65 -12.58 9.89
CA GLY A 404 6.69 -12.91 8.46
C GLY A 404 7.23 -11.74 7.65
N ALA A 405 8.09 -12.04 6.66
CA ALA A 405 8.71 -11.05 5.76
C ALA A 405 7.68 -10.13 5.08
N ASP A 406 6.46 -10.60 4.81
CA ASP A 406 5.33 -9.73 4.52
C ASP A 406 4.14 -10.17 5.38
N THR A 407 4.00 -9.55 6.54
CA THR A 407 2.89 -9.87 7.44
C THR A 407 1.53 -9.43 6.86
N PHE A 408 1.49 -8.57 5.83
CA PHE A 408 0.25 -8.29 5.08
C PHE A 408 -0.11 -9.39 4.07
N ALA A 409 0.85 -10.26 3.73
CA ALA A 409 0.60 -11.50 3.01
C ALA A 409 0.14 -12.64 3.95
N ASP A 410 0.20 -12.44 5.28
CA ASP A 410 -0.37 -13.36 6.25
C ASP A 410 -1.90 -13.41 6.08
N LYS A 411 -2.44 -14.63 6.00
CA LYS A 411 -3.88 -14.86 5.92
C LYS A 411 -4.60 -14.34 7.16
N GLY A 412 -3.97 -14.38 8.34
CA GLY A 412 -4.53 -13.87 9.59
C GLY A 412 -4.73 -12.35 9.62
N TYR A 413 -4.02 -11.62 8.75
CA TYR A 413 -4.14 -10.17 8.59
C TYR A 413 -5.35 -9.77 7.72
N LYS A 414 -5.98 -10.72 7.01
CA LYS A 414 -7.20 -10.42 6.24
C LYS A 414 -8.37 -10.19 7.20
N PRO A 415 -9.04 -9.03 7.13
CA PRO A 415 -10.17 -8.76 8.01
C PRO A 415 -11.31 -9.74 7.73
N ALA A 416 -11.79 -10.41 8.77
CA ALA A 416 -12.99 -11.24 8.74
C ALA A 416 -14.19 -10.41 9.24
N TYR A 417 -15.24 -10.32 8.43
CA TYR A 417 -16.49 -9.67 8.83
C TYR A 417 -17.24 -10.54 9.83
N ILE A 418 -17.61 -9.95 10.97
CA ILE A 418 -18.39 -10.59 12.02
C ILE A 418 -19.68 -9.80 12.22
N ASP A 419 -20.80 -10.51 12.17
CA ASP A 419 -22.08 -10.05 12.71
C ASP A 419 -22.38 -10.89 13.96
N PHE A 420 -22.45 -10.24 15.12
CA PHE A 420 -22.74 -10.90 16.39
C PHE A 420 -24.17 -11.44 16.48
N ALA A 421 -25.08 -11.07 15.56
CA ALA A 421 -26.39 -11.69 15.42
C ALA A 421 -26.35 -13.02 14.64
N SER A 422 -25.22 -13.37 13.99
CA SER A 422 -25.07 -14.58 13.19
C SER A 422 -24.29 -15.67 13.93
N PRO A 423 -24.95 -16.77 14.37
CA PRO A 423 -24.28 -17.89 15.06
C PRO A 423 -23.17 -18.55 14.23
N LEU A 424 -23.29 -18.52 12.90
CA LEU A 424 -22.30 -19.07 11.98
C LEU A 424 -21.01 -18.24 11.99
N LEU A 425 -21.14 -16.91 11.91
CA LEU A 425 -19.98 -16.02 11.90
C LEU A 425 -19.29 -15.99 13.26
N THR A 426 -20.04 -15.98 14.36
CA THR A 426 -19.47 -16.02 15.72
C THR A 426 -18.79 -17.36 16.02
N THR A 427 -19.32 -18.47 15.49
CA THR A 427 -18.65 -19.78 15.59
C THR A 427 -17.37 -19.83 14.78
N ALA A 428 -17.37 -19.32 13.54
CA ALA A 428 -16.17 -19.26 12.71
C ALA A 428 -15.07 -18.39 13.35
N PHE A 429 -15.46 -17.23 13.88
CA PHE A 429 -14.57 -16.33 14.61
C PHE A 429 -13.92 -17.00 15.83
N THR A 430 -14.71 -17.57 16.72
CA THR A 430 -14.16 -18.15 17.96
C THR A 430 -13.25 -19.36 17.68
N ARG A 431 -13.49 -20.09 16.60
CA ARG A 431 -12.61 -21.16 16.12
C ARG A 431 -11.31 -20.66 15.49
N SER A 432 -11.29 -19.47 14.88
CA SER A 432 -10.11 -18.94 14.21
C SER A 432 -9.07 -18.33 15.15
N LEU A 433 -9.41 -18.11 16.43
CA LEU A 433 -8.57 -17.42 17.40
C LEU A 433 -7.28 -18.13 17.79
N GLY A 434 -7.15 -19.45 17.53
CA GLY A 434 -5.90 -20.18 17.75
C GLY A 434 -5.39 -20.10 19.19
N ASP A 435 -4.13 -19.66 19.34
CA ASP A 435 -3.42 -19.50 20.62
C ASP A 435 -4.06 -18.41 21.53
N GLN A 436 -3.94 -18.53 22.85
CA GLN A 436 -4.51 -17.56 23.80
C GLN A 436 -3.84 -16.18 23.74
N ASP A 437 -2.55 -16.14 23.38
CA ASP A 437 -1.75 -14.93 23.30
C ASP A 437 -1.84 -14.25 21.92
N THR A 438 -2.59 -14.84 20.98
CA THR A 438 -2.93 -14.23 19.69
C THR A 438 -3.56 -12.86 19.92
N VAL A 439 -2.99 -11.82 19.30
CA VAL A 439 -3.57 -10.48 19.34
C VAL A 439 -4.76 -10.43 18.39
N VAL A 440 -5.87 -9.92 18.91
CA VAL A 440 -7.13 -9.72 18.20
C VAL A 440 -7.35 -8.23 18.02
N HIS A 441 -7.40 -7.78 16.78
CA HIS A 441 -7.73 -6.41 16.41
C HIS A 441 -9.12 -6.38 15.81
N ILE A 442 -10.03 -5.73 16.52
CA ILE A 442 -11.42 -5.55 16.13
C ILE A 442 -11.57 -4.12 15.63
N GLU A 443 -12.10 -3.93 14.44
CA GLU A 443 -12.44 -2.62 13.86
C GLU A 443 -13.94 -2.52 13.68
N GLU A 444 -14.52 -1.36 13.92
CA GLU A 444 -15.92 -1.11 13.54
C GLU A 444 -16.14 -1.32 12.03
N ALA A 445 -17.34 -1.76 11.66
CA ALA A 445 -17.75 -1.79 10.26
C ALA A 445 -18.16 -0.36 9.82
N LEU A 446 -17.29 0.30 9.05
CA LEU A 446 -17.53 1.67 8.55
C LEU A 446 -17.10 1.78 7.07
N PRO A 447 -18.02 2.07 6.13
CA PRO A 447 -19.49 2.15 6.31
C PRO A 447 -20.07 0.85 6.89
N ASP A 448 -21.19 0.96 7.61
CA ASP A 448 -21.90 -0.21 8.11
C ASP A 448 -22.61 -0.91 6.93
N PRO A 449 -22.27 -2.17 6.59
CA PRO A 449 -22.91 -2.88 5.48
C PRO A 449 -24.41 -3.08 5.68
N ALA A 450 -24.90 -3.00 6.92
CA ALA A 450 -26.30 -3.13 7.26
C ALA A 450 -27.03 -1.78 7.34
N ALA A 451 -26.31 -0.65 7.26
CA ALA A 451 -26.96 0.65 7.21
C ALA A 451 -27.67 0.82 5.86
N PRO A 452 -28.92 1.31 5.85
CA PRO A 452 -29.60 1.63 4.61
C PRO A 452 -28.92 2.85 3.97
N ASP A 453 -28.08 2.65 2.96
CA ASP A 453 -27.42 3.72 2.21
C ASP A 453 -27.98 3.80 0.78
N GLY A 454 -28.88 4.76 0.54
CA GLY A 454 -29.27 5.23 -0.80
C GLY A 454 -29.75 4.17 -1.81
N ASP A 455 -29.62 4.49 -3.10
CA ASP A 455 -30.15 3.72 -4.24
C ASP A 455 -29.36 2.42 -4.57
N THR A 456 -28.21 2.16 -3.93
CA THR A 456 -27.36 1.00 -4.25
C THR A 456 -27.13 0.09 -3.05
N PRO A 457 -27.61 -1.17 -3.06
CA PRO A 457 -27.55 -2.09 -1.91
C PRO A 457 -26.17 -2.75 -1.71
N TYR A 458 -25.10 -2.23 -2.33
CA TYR A 458 -23.80 -2.89 -2.38
C TYR A 458 -22.72 -2.07 -1.67
N THR A 459 -21.90 -2.74 -0.86
CA THR A 459 -20.65 -2.17 -0.36
C THR A 459 -19.75 -1.79 -1.54
N SER A 460 -19.36 -0.52 -1.61
CA SER A 460 -18.51 0.02 -2.68
C SER A 460 -17.21 0.59 -2.12
N GLU A 461 -16.18 0.57 -2.97
CA GLU A 461 -14.91 1.26 -2.78
C GLU A 461 -14.56 1.99 -4.07
N PHE A 462 -14.12 3.23 -3.95
CA PHE A 462 -13.74 4.09 -5.06
C PHE A 462 -12.23 4.24 -5.07
N VAL A 463 -11.62 4.21 -6.25
CA VAL A 463 -10.22 4.58 -6.43
C VAL A 463 -10.19 5.95 -7.09
N ILE A 464 -9.76 6.96 -6.35
CA ILE A 464 -9.65 8.35 -6.81
C ILE A 464 -8.17 8.70 -6.99
N GLU A 465 -7.77 8.92 -8.24
CA GLU A 465 -6.42 9.39 -8.55
C GLU A 465 -6.35 10.91 -8.49
N LEU A 466 -5.39 11.43 -7.73
CA LEU A 466 -5.11 12.86 -7.60
C LEU A 466 -3.62 13.14 -7.87
N PRO A 467 -3.26 14.26 -8.51
CA PRO A 467 -1.88 14.72 -8.57
C PRO A 467 -1.29 14.86 -7.16
N GLY A 468 -0.02 14.51 -6.97
CA GLY A 468 0.58 14.56 -5.63
C GLY A 468 0.82 15.98 -5.11
N ASP A 469 0.88 16.98 -5.99
CA ASP A 469 0.92 18.40 -5.68
C ASP A 469 -0.44 19.11 -5.88
N PHE A 470 -1.54 18.35 -5.87
CA PHE A 470 -2.87 18.93 -6.05
C PHE A 470 -3.17 19.98 -4.97
N HIS A 471 -3.24 21.24 -5.38
CA HIS A 471 -3.80 22.35 -4.64
C HIS A 471 -5.09 22.79 -5.32
N GLU A 472 -6.12 23.13 -4.56
CA GLU A 472 -7.31 23.74 -5.15
C GLU A 472 -6.89 25.04 -5.86
N PRO A 473 -7.27 25.26 -7.13
CA PRO A 473 -7.04 26.55 -7.75
C PRO A 473 -7.77 27.62 -6.93
N ALA A 474 -7.06 28.69 -6.57
CA ALA A 474 -7.67 29.84 -5.91
C ALA A 474 -8.84 30.35 -6.79
N VAL A 475 -10.04 30.40 -6.21
CA VAL A 475 -11.26 30.89 -6.87
C VAL A 475 -11.22 32.41 -6.98
#